data_AF-A0A7M2WXV9-F1
#
_entry.id   AF-A0A7M2WXV9-F1
#
_cell.length_a   1.000
_cell.length_b   1.000
_cell.length_c   1.000
_cell.angle_alpha   90.00
_cell.angle_beta   90.00
_cell.angle_gamma   90.00
#
_symmetry.space_group_name_H-M   'P 1'
#
loop_
_entity.id
_entity.type
_entity.pdbx_description
1 polymer ?
#
loop_
_entity_poly.entity_id
_entity_poly.type
_entity_poly.pdbx_seq_one_letter_code
_entity_poly.pdbx_strand_id
1 'polypeptide(L)'
;MKPNLFLSVTILSLSALLGSSSARAAVIDLESAATGGSVPLPYTEDGFTLSVQSGSASDLVINNTNPGTIPSKLRMQGNGTIRLTRDGGGLFDAASVQVPTFGLVSGTATITSSAGGSRVLTNGDNATTVALGGATFSNLTHLDFVMSGFSGLDFPLDLDNITVTPVPEPSVAAIGLLAVGMLARRRRVL
;
A
#
# COMPACT_ATOMS: atom_id res chain seq x y z
N MET A 1 30.71 11.05 42.50
CA MET A 1 29.24 10.84 42.44
C MET A 1 28.97 9.78 41.39
N LYS A 2 28.42 8.61 41.76
CA LYS A 2 28.12 7.54 40.81
C LYS A 2 26.75 7.83 40.17
N PRO A 3 26.62 7.86 38.84
CA PRO A 3 25.31 8.07 38.21
C PRO A 3 24.39 6.91 38.58
N ASN A 4 23.17 7.25 39.05
CA ASN A 4 22.17 6.28 39.45
C ASN A 4 21.68 5.51 38.22
N LEU A 5 22.15 4.27 38.08
CA LEU A 5 21.86 3.34 36.98
C LEU A 5 20.36 3.19 36.69
N PHE A 6 19.51 3.35 37.72
CA PHE A 6 18.06 3.30 37.61
C PHE A 6 17.47 4.43 36.74
N LEU A 7 18.01 5.65 36.83
CA LEU A 7 17.50 6.80 36.09
C LEU A 7 17.83 6.72 34.59
N SER A 8 19.00 6.17 34.26
CA SER A 8 19.42 5.94 32.87
C SER A 8 18.57 4.88 32.17
N VAL A 9 18.12 3.85 32.89
CA VAL A 9 17.24 2.80 32.34
C VAL A 9 15.83 3.32 32.07
N THR A 10 15.29 4.20 32.93
CA THR A 10 13.94 4.76 32.74
C THR A 10 13.85 5.69 31.53
N ILE A 11 14.89 6.49 31.28
CA ILE A 11 14.95 7.40 30.12
C ILE A 11 15.13 6.61 28.80
N LEU A 12 15.89 5.52 28.81
CA LEU A 12 16.07 4.65 27.64
C LEU A 12 14.78 3.90 27.27
N SER A 13 13.97 3.49 28.25
CA SER A 13 12.66 2.87 28.01
C SER A 13 11.59 3.85 27.53
N LEU A 14 11.65 5.13 27.93
CA LEU A 14 10.68 6.14 27.51
C LEU A 14 10.92 6.59 26.06
N SER A 15 12.16 6.51 25.59
CA SER A 15 12.56 6.81 24.19
C SER A 15 12.06 5.75 23.20
N ALA A 16 11.86 4.51 23.66
CA ALA A 16 11.44 3.40 22.82
C ALA A 16 9.91 3.39 22.55
N LEU A 17 9.11 4.08 23.38
CA LEU A 17 7.65 4.11 23.26
C LEU A 17 7.13 4.91 22.05
N LEU A 18 8.01 5.67 21.36
CA LEU A 18 7.64 6.58 20.28
C LEU A 18 7.43 5.91 18.91
N GLY A 19 7.66 4.60 18.77
CA GLY A 19 7.66 3.92 17.47
C GLY A 19 6.37 3.18 17.07
N SER A 20 5.30 3.26 17.86
CA SER A 20 4.06 2.53 17.53
C SER A 20 3.28 3.30 16.46
N SER A 21 3.60 3.08 15.18
CA SER A 21 2.76 3.59 14.09
C SER A 21 1.37 2.98 14.22
N SER A 22 0.37 3.78 14.56
CA SER A 22 -1.02 3.32 14.59
C SER A 22 -1.43 2.81 13.22
N ALA A 23 -1.92 1.57 13.14
CA ALA A 23 -2.57 1.04 11.95
C ALA A 23 -3.88 1.81 11.71
N ARG A 24 -3.81 2.84 10.87
CA ARG A 24 -4.98 3.55 10.37
C ARG A 24 -5.20 3.14 8.93
N ALA A 25 -6.43 2.75 8.60
CA ALA A 25 -6.81 2.52 7.21
C ALA A 25 -6.53 3.79 6.38
N ALA A 26 -5.92 3.59 5.21
CA ALA A 26 -5.63 4.62 4.23
C ALA A 26 -6.46 4.34 2.97
N VAL A 27 -6.86 5.40 2.29
CA VAL A 27 -7.53 5.34 0.99
C VAL A 27 -6.66 6.15 0.05
N ILE A 28 -6.06 5.47 -0.92
CA ILE A 28 -5.26 6.11 -1.95
C ILE A 28 -6.26 6.62 -3.00
N ASP A 29 -6.60 7.90 -2.90
CA ASP A 29 -7.58 8.60 -3.74
C ASP A 29 -6.92 9.39 -4.89
N LEU A 30 -5.59 9.49 -4.87
CA LEU A 30 -4.79 10.12 -5.92
C LEU A 30 -5.03 11.62 -6.07
N GLU A 31 -5.82 12.25 -5.20
CA GLU A 31 -6.20 13.66 -5.30
C GLU A 31 -5.09 14.60 -4.87
N SER A 32 -4.02 14.07 -4.26
CA SER A 32 -2.79 14.83 -3.98
C SER A 32 -1.89 14.97 -5.23
N ALA A 33 -2.19 14.25 -6.31
CA ALA A 33 -1.45 14.34 -7.56
C ALA A 33 -1.62 15.73 -8.21
N ALA A 34 -0.51 16.33 -8.65
CA ALA A 34 -0.50 17.65 -9.26
C ALA A 34 -1.54 17.78 -10.39
N THR A 35 -2.28 18.88 -10.36
CA THR A 35 -3.40 19.16 -11.25
C THR A 35 -2.93 19.49 -12.67
N GLY A 36 -3.68 19.00 -13.67
CA GLY A 36 -3.52 19.44 -15.07
C GLY A 36 -2.58 18.60 -15.94
N GLY A 37 -2.48 17.28 -15.70
CA GLY A 37 -1.70 16.41 -16.56
C GLY A 37 -1.55 14.97 -16.09
N SER A 38 -0.60 14.27 -16.72
CA SER A 38 -0.11 12.96 -16.29
C SER A 38 0.97 13.15 -15.23
N VAL A 39 0.71 12.67 -14.01
CA VAL A 39 1.74 12.62 -12.98
C VAL A 39 2.57 11.34 -13.17
N PRO A 40 3.91 11.46 -13.30
CA PRO A 40 4.77 10.31 -13.48
C PRO A 40 4.83 9.48 -12.19
N LEU A 41 4.97 8.16 -12.35
CA LEU A 41 5.29 7.25 -11.26
C LEU A 41 6.81 7.26 -10.98
N PRO A 42 7.26 7.05 -9.73
CA PRO A 42 6.47 6.66 -8.58
C PRO A 42 5.64 7.79 -7.97
N TYR A 43 4.53 7.42 -7.34
CA TYR A 43 3.64 8.33 -6.63
C TYR A 43 3.41 7.83 -5.21
N THR A 44 3.41 8.74 -4.24
CA THR A 44 3.34 8.42 -2.83
C THR A 44 2.20 9.17 -2.17
N GLU A 45 1.38 8.46 -1.40
CA GLU A 45 0.23 8.98 -0.68
C GLU A 45 -0.06 8.12 0.56
N ASP A 46 -0.40 8.75 1.68
CA ASP A 46 -0.81 8.08 2.92
C ASP A 46 0.14 6.97 3.44
N GLY A 47 1.44 7.10 3.15
CA GLY A 47 2.45 6.13 3.54
C GLY A 47 2.53 4.90 2.63
N PHE A 48 2.03 5.01 1.40
CA PHE A 48 2.15 4.01 0.36
C PHE A 48 2.68 4.62 -0.94
N THR A 49 3.43 3.82 -1.69
CA THR A 49 3.99 4.18 -2.98
C THR A 49 3.48 3.27 -4.09
N LEU A 50 2.98 3.87 -5.16
CA LEU A 50 2.72 3.25 -6.46
C LEU A 50 3.95 3.41 -7.36
N SER A 51 4.37 2.33 -8.02
CA SER A 51 5.56 2.32 -8.89
C SER A 51 5.37 1.42 -10.11
N VAL A 52 5.97 1.80 -11.24
CA VAL A 52 6.01 0.92 -12.42
C VAL A 52 7.03 -0.19 -12.19
N GLN A 53 6.59 -1.44 -12.31
CA GLN A 53 7.47 -2.62 -12.27
C GLN A 53 7.82 -3.10 -13.67
N SER A 54 6.88 -2.96 -14.62
CA SER A 54 7.08 -3.31 -16.03
C SER A 54 6.11 -2.50 -16.91
N GLY A 55 6.41 -2.41 -18.20
CA GLY A 55 5.64 -1.61 -19.16
C GLY A 55 6.20 -0.21 -19.37
N SER A 56 5.55 0.58 -20.22
CA SER A 56 5.96 1.95 -20.52
C SER A 56 5.38 2.93 -19.50
N ALA A 57 6.21 3.83 -18.97
CA ALA A 57 5.77 4.90 -18.08
C ALA A 57 4.82 5.90 -18.76
N SER A 58 4.77 5.94 -20.09
CA SER A 58 3.76 6.74 -20.83
C SER A 58 2.35 6.15 -20.72
N ASP A 59 2.26 4.84 -20.51
CA ASP A 59 1.00 4.09 -20.55
C ASP A 59 0.45 3.83 -19.14
N LEU A 60 1.28 4.08 -18.12
CA LEU A 60 1.05 3.84 -16.70
C LEU A 60 1.25 5.15 -15.95
N VAL A 61 0.18 5.92 -15.81
CA VAL A 61 0.23 7.29 -15.29
C VAL A 61 -0.91 7.54 -14.31
N ILE A 62 -0.71 8.48 -13.40
CA ILE A 62 -1.84 9.08 -12.71
C ILE A 62 -2.38 10.17 -13.61
N ASN A 63 -3.65 10.06 -13.99
CA ASN A 63 -4.30 10.99 -14.89
C ASN A 63 -5.18 11.95 -14.10
N ASN A 64 -4.76 13.22 -14.07
CA ASN A 64 -5.50 14.35 -13.48
C ASN A 64 -5.74 15.41 -14.55
N THR A 65 -6.41 15.03 -15.65
CA THR A 65 -6.62 15.91 -16.81
C THR A 65 -7.72 16.96 -16.63
N ASN A 66 -8.55 16.89 -15.57
CA ASN A 66 -9.56 17.93 -15.32
C ASN A 66 -9.92 18.08 -13.83
N PRO A 67 -9.10 18.83 -13.06
CA PRO A 67 -9.30 19.02 -11.62
C PRO A 67 -10.71 19.53 -11.31
N GLY A 68 -11.45 18.82 -10.45
CA GLY A 68 -12.80 19.20 -10.02
C GLY A 68 -13.94 18.77 -10.95
N THR A 69 -13.65 18.12 -12.09
CA THR A 69 -14.69 17.53 -12.97
C THR A 69 -14.49 16.03 -13.22
N ILE A 70 -13.25 15.55 -13.20
CA ILE A 70 -12.90 14.12 -13.30
C ILE A 70 -11.95 13.83 -12.13
N PRO A 71 -12.29 12.90 -11.21
CA PRO A 71 -11.41 12.54 -10.10
C PRO A 71 -10.08 11.99 -10.62
N SER A 72 -9.04 12.21 -9.84
CA SER A 72 -7.70 11.71 -10.13
C SER A 72 -7.71 10.18 -10.13
N LYS A 73 -7.06 9.56 -11.11
CA LYS A 73 -7.10 8.09 -11.24
C LYS A 73 -5.83 7.51 -11.79
N LEU A 74 -5.53 6.29 -11.36
CA LEU A 74 -4.44 5.50 -11.88
C LEU A 74 -4.90 4.89 -13.21
N ARG A 75 -4.34 5.40 -14.31
CA ARG A 75 -4.69 4.98 -15.65
C ARG A 75 -3.63 4.04 -16.22
N MET A 76 -4.09 2.89 -16.68
CA MET A 76 -3.29 1.88 -17.37
C MET A 76 -3.85 1.69 -18.79
N GLN A 77 -3.04 2.00 -19.82
CA GLN A 77 -3.44 1.97 -21.24
C GLN A 77 -2.65 0.95 -22.08
N GLY A 78 -1.72 0.22 -21.46
CA GLY A 78 -0.85 -0.73 -22.13
C GLY A 78 -0.50 -1.92 -21.24
N ASN A 79 0.28 -2.85 -21.80
CA ASN A 79 0.81 -3.96 -21.02
C ASN A 79 1.78 -3.43 -19.96
N GLY A 80 1.66 -3.92 -18.74
CA GLY A 80 2.56 -3.53 -17.67
C GLY A 80 2.07 -3.93 -16.29
N THR A 81 2.84 -3.51 -15.30
CA THR A 81 2.55 -3.77 -13.90
C THR A 81 2.82 -2.54 -13.07
N ILE A 82 1.81 -2.10 -12.33
CA ILE A 82 1.95 -1.09 -11.29
C ILE A 82 1.89 -1.78 -9.95
N ARG A 83 2.86 -1.50 -9.09
CA ARG A 83 2.99 -2.07 -7.76
C ARG A 83 2.73 -1.04 -6.70
N LEU A 84 1.88 -1.39 -5.75
CA LEU A 84 1.67 -0.69 -4.50
C LEU A 84 2.50 -1.34 -3.39
N THR A 85 3.27 -0.53 -2.66
CA THR A 85 4.04 -0.92 -1.47
C THR A 85 3.82 0.07 -0.32
N ARG A 86 4.00 -0.38 0.92
CA ARG A 86 4.05 0.50 2.08
C ARG A 86 5.42 1.18 2.20
N ASP A 87 5.41 2.48 2.46
CA ASP A 87 6.63 3.28 2.66
C ASP A 87 7.37 2.85 3.93
N GLY A 88 8.70 2.77 3.85
CA GLY A 88 9.51 2.24 4.94
C GLY A 88 9.37 0.73 5.16
N GLY A 89 8.55 0.04 4.35
CA GLY A 89 8.30 -1.39 4.44
C GLY A 89 7.18 -1.78 5.40
N GLY A 90 7.21 -3.04 5.83
CA GLY A 90 6.16 -3.64 6.66
C GLY A 90 5.01 -4.21 5.85
N LEU A 91 4.01 -4.72 6.57
CA LEU A 91 2.88 -5.44 5.99
C LEU A 91 1.63 -4.57 5.95
N PHE A 92 0.74 -4.85 5.00
CA PHE A 92 -0.57 -4.20 4.92
C PHE A 92 -1.64 -5.16 4.42
N ASP A 93 -2.89 -4.88 4.74
CA ASP A 93 -4.04 -5.57 4.18
C ASP A 93 -4.65 -4.69 3.07
N ALA A 94 -5.08 -5.31 1.97
CA ALA A 94 -5.84 -4.63 0.91
C ALA A 94 -7.32 -5.04 1.03
N ALA A 95 -8.21 -4.06 1.07
CA ALA A 95 -9.65 -4.28 1.29
C ALA A 95 -10.49 -4.12 0.02
N SER A 96 -10.16 -3.13 -0.82
CA SER A 96 -10.89 -2.87 -2.05
C SER A 96 -10.15 -1.93 -2.99
N VAL A 97 -10.58 -1.92 -4.25
CA VAL A 97 -10.22 -0.91 -5.23
C VAL A 97 -11.46 -0.48 -6.00
N GLN A 98 -11.60 0.80 -6.30
CA GLN A 98 -12.61 1.28 -7.23
C GLN A 98 -12.09 1.14 -8.66
N VAL A 99 -12.97 0.73 -9.57
CA VAL A 99 -12.69 0.60 -11.00
C VAL A 99 -13.63 1.55 -11.74
N PRO A 100 -13.35 2.87 -11.80
CA PRO A 100 -14.22 3.83 -12.48
C PRO A 100 -14.39 3.53 -13.96
N THR A 101 -13.39 2.93 -14.60
CA THR A 101 -13.45 2.59 -16.02
C THR A 101 -12.73 1.27 -16.25
N PHE A 102 -13.46 0.32 -16.82
CA PHE A 102 -12.92 -0.91 -17.39
C PHE A 102 -13.33 -0.96 -18.85
N GLY A 103 -12.44 -0.54 -19.74
CA GLY A 103 -12.73 -0.51 -21.18
C GLY A 103 -12.16 -1.69 -21.97
N LEU A 104 -11.52 -2.67 -21.32
CA LEU A 104 -10.68 -3.65 -22.02
C LEU A 104 -11.48 -4.51 -23.00
N VAL A 105 -11.18 -4.39 -24.30
CA VAL A 105 -11.78 -5.19 -25.37
C VAL A 105 -11.02 -6.48 -25.69
N SER A 106 -9.76 -6.57 -25.23
CA SER A 106 -8.88 -7.72 -25.38
C SER A 106 -7.94 -7.79 -24.16
N GLY A 107 -7.08 -8.81 -24.07
CA GLY A 107 -6.13 -8.94 -22.95
C GLY A 107 -6.79 -9.25 -21.61
N THR A 108 -6.00 -9.14 -20.54
CA THR A 108 -6.41 -9.40 -19.16
C THR A 108 -5.90 -8.31 -18.23
N ALA A 109 -6.75 -7.88 -17.29
CA ALA A 109 -6.33 -7.11 -16.14
C ALA A 109 -6.53 -7.95 -14.88
N THR A 110 -5.51 -7.97 -14.02
CA THR A 110 -5.51 -8.79 -12.81
C THR A 110 -4.91 -8.00 -11.66
N ILE A 111 -5.50 -8.14 -10.48
CA ILE A 111 -4.93 -7.68 -9.21
C ILE A 111 -4.29 -8.89 -8.55
N THR A 112 -2.98 -8.87 -8.37
CA THR A 112 -2.23 -9.94 -7.70
C THR A 112 -1.61 -9.44 -6.41
N SER A 113 -1.48 -10.31 -5.42
CA SER A 113 -0.89 -9.96 -4.13
C SER A 113 0.37 -10.77 -3.86
N SER A 114 1.24 -10.25 -2.99
CA SER A 114 2.43 -10.98 -2.52
C SER A 114 2.11 -12.27 -1.75
N ALA A 115 0.87 -12.41 -1.27
CA ALA A 115 0.39 -13.60 -0.56
C ALA A 115 -0.28 -14.63 -1.50
N GLY A 116 -0.11 -14.49 -2.82
CA GLY A 116 -0.63 -15.42 -3.82
C GLY A 116 -2.12 -15.20 -4.17
N GLY A 117 -2.70 -14.07 -3.73
CA GLY A 117 -4.03 -13.65 -4.15
C GLY A 117 -4.05 -13.23 -5.61
N SER A 118 -5.14 -13.53 -6.30
CA SER A 118 -5.36 -13.12 -7.68
C SER A 118 -6.83 -12.84 -7.92
N ARG A 119 -7.14 -11.66 -8.46
CA ARG A 119 -8.48 -11.24 -8.88
C ARG A 119 -8.40 -10.72 -10.31
N VAL A 120 -8.89 -11.52 -11.25
CA VAL A 120 -9.05 -11.09 -12.65
C VAL A 120 -10.20 -10.09 -12.71
N LEU A 121 -9.96 -8.92 -13.29
CA LEU A 121 -11.00 -7.91 -13.52
C LEU A 121 -11.73 -8.18 -14.84
N THR A 122 -13.01 -7.84 -14.87
CA THR A 122 -13.93 -8.11 -15.98
C THR A 122 -14.78 -6.89 -16.32
N ASN A 123 -15.48 -6.92 -17.45
CA ASN A 123 -16.47 -5.88 -17.79
C ASN A 123 -17.56 -5.68 -16.74
N GLY A 124 -17.86 -6.71 -15.93
CA GLY A 124 -18.80 -6.59 -14.81
C GLY A 124 -18.29 -5.74 -13.65
N ASP A 125 -16.98 -5.48 -13.61
CA ASP A 125 -16.34 -4.65 -12.58
C ASP A 125 -16.31 -3.16 -12.99
N ASN A 126 -16.76 -2.80 -14.20
CA ASN A 126 -16.80 -1.42 -14.68
C ASN A 126 -17.71 -0.53 -13.81
N ALA A 127 -17.19 0.61 -13.38
CA ALA A 127 -17.88 1.56 -12.49
C ALA A 127 -18.33 0.93 -11.15
N THR A 128 -17.54 0.00 -10.62
CA THR A 128 -17.81 -0.68 -9.35
C THR A 128 -16.63 -0.62 -8.37
N THR A 129 -16.87 -1.00 -7.12
CA THR A 129 -15.83 -1.29 -6.14
C THR A 129 -15.60 -2.78 -6.07
N VAL A 130 -14.37 -3.20 -6.38
CA VAL A 130 -13.95 -4.60 -6.29
C VAL A 130 -13.43 -4.85 -4.89
N ALA A 131 -14.12 -5.72 -4.15
CA ALA A 131 -13.67 -6.18 -2.85
C ALA A 131 -12.46 -7.12 -2.99
N LEU A 132 -11.41 -6.83 -2.23
CA LEU A 132 -10.22 -7.64 -2.06
C LEU A 132 -10.24 -8.12 -0.61
N GLY A 133 -10.57 -9.38 -0.39
CA GLY A 133 -10.81 -9.87 0.96
C GLY A 133 -10.37 -11.30 1.13
N GLY A 134 -10.06 -11.67 2.37
CA GLY A 134 -9.58 -12.99 2.75
C GLY A 134 -8.07 -13.07 2.92
N ALA A 135 -7.60 -14.23 3.38
CA ALA A 135 -6.22 -14.43 3.82
C ALA A 135 -5.15 -14.12 2.76
N THR A 136 -5.51 -14.20 1.47
CA THR A 136 -4.60 -13.94 0.36
C THR A 136 -4.49 -12.46 0.00
N PHE A 137 -5.25 -11.56 0.62
CA PHE A 137 -5.13 -10.10 0.52
C PHE A 137 -4.76 -9.45 1.85
N SER A 138 -4.30 -10.25 2.81
CA SER A 138 -3.81 -9.80 4.11
C SER A 138 -2.30 -10.03 4.25
N ASN A 139 -1.65 -9.25 5.12
CA ASN A 139 -0.21 -9.35 5.40
C ASN A 139 0.65 -9.24 4.13
N LEU A 140 0.33 -8.28 3.27
CA LEU A 140 0.96 -8.05 1.98
C LEU A 140 2.24 -7.24 2.13
N THR A 141 3.27 -7.61 1.37
CA THR A 141 4.43 -6.76 1.11
C THR A 141 4.23 -5.90 -0.12
N HIS A 142 3.38 -6.35 -1.05
CA HIS A 142 2.99 -5.60 -2.24
C HIS A 142 1.64 -6.09 -2.80
N LEU A 143 0.99 -5.20 -3.54
CA LEU A 143 -0.18 -5.46 -4.37
C LEU A 143 0.13 -4.97 -5.79
N ASP A 144 -0.07 -5.82 -6.78
CA ASP A 144 0.26 -5.56 -8.17
C ASP A 144 -1.01 -5.46 -9.02
N PHE A 145 -1.10 -4.41 -9.82
CA PHE A 145 -2.09 -4.24 -10.87
C PHE A 145 -1.42 -4.58 -12.20
N VAL A 146 -1.87 -5.65 -12.83
CA VAL A 146 -1.22 -6.25 -14.01
C VAL A 146 -2.16 -6.13 -15.19
N MET A 147 -1.66 -5.59 -16.31
CA MET A 147 -2.30 -5.65 -17.61
C MET A 147 -1.42 -6.42 -18.60
N SER A 148 -1.99 -7.39 -19.31
CA SER A 148 -1.26 -8.22 -20.28
C SER A 148 -2.12 -8.62 -21.48
N GLY A 149 -1.47 -8.94 -22.61
CA GLY A 149 -2.16 -9.43 -23.81
C GLY A 149 -2.81 -8.34 -24.68
N PHE A 150 -2.42 -7.08 -24.50
CA PHE A 150 -2.93 -5.94 -25.27
C PHE A 150 -2.06 -5.68 -26.51
N SER A 151 -2.72 -5.46 -27.66
CA SER A 151 -2.10 -4.97 -28.89
C SER A 151 -2.79 -3.67 -29.34
N GLY A 152 -2.18 -2.51 -29.06
CA GLY A 152 -2.73 -1.19 -29.38
C GLY A 152 -3.14 -0.38 -28.14
N LEU A 153 -3.62 0.85 -28.36
CA LEU A 153 -3.92 1.85 -27.32
C LEU A 153 -5.37 1.81 -26.80
N ASP A 154 -6.18 0.85 -27.22
CA ASP A 154 -7.57 1.25 -27.47
C ASP A 154 -8.50 1.35 -26.26
N PHE A 155 -8.16 0.90 -25.04
CA PHE A 155 -9.05 1.16 -23.90
C PHE A 155 -8.35 1.17 -22.54
N PRO A 156 -8.58 2.21 -21.70
CA PRO A 156 -7.95 2.30 -20.39
C PRO A 156 -8.62 1.39 -19.36
N LEU A 157 -7.80 0.88 -18.44
CA LEU A 157 -8.21 0.54 -17.08
C LEU A 157 -7.92 1.75 -16.20
N ASP A 158 -8.94 2.26 -15.53
CA ASP A 158 -8.78 3.27 -14.50
C ASP A 158 -9.06 2.64 -13.13
N LEU A 159 -8.17 2.93 -12.17
CA LEU A 159 -8.27 2.51 -10.78
C LEU A 159 -8.23 3.73 -9.87
N ASP A 160 -8.98 3.67 -8.78
CA ASP A 160 -9.11 4.76 -7.81
C ASP A 160 -9.47 4.19 -6.42
N ASN A 161 -9.42 5.02 -5.38
CA ASN A 161 -9.84 4.72 -4.01
C ASN A 161 -9.36 3.36 -3.51
N ILE A 162 -8.05 3.11 -3.62
CA ILE A 162 -7.44 1.84 -3.18
C ILE A 162 -7.41 1.85 -1.65
N THR A 163 -8.21 0.99 -1.04
CA THR A 163 -8.34 0.92 0.41
C THR A 163 -7.37 -0.10 0.99
N VAL A 164 -6.47 0.36 1.85
CA VAL A 164 -5.44 -0.46 2.50
C VAL A 164 -5.37 -0.16 3.99
N THR A 165 -4.89 -1.12 4.78
CA THR A 165 -4.67 -0.94 6.21
C THR A 165 -3.29 -1.47 6.58
N PRO A 166 -2.36 -0.63 7.07
CA PRO A 166 -1.08 -1.09 7.60
C PRO A 166 -1.30 -2.12 8.72
N VAL A 167 -0.54 -3.20 8.71
CA VAL A 167 -0.53 -4.15 9.82
C VAL A 167 0.39 -3.59 10.91
N PRO A 168 -0.07 -3.42 12.17
CA PRO A 168 0.79 -2.94 13.23
C PRO A 168 2.01 -3.84 13.42
N GLU A 169 3.20 -3.27 13.37
CA GLU A 169 4.41 -3.99 13.76
C GLU A 169 4.49 -4.03 15.29
N PRO A 170 4.82 -5.18 15.90
CA PRO A 170 5.03 -5.24 17.33
C PRO A 170 6.17 -4.30 17.70
N SER A 171 5.89 -3.32 18.56
CA SER A 171 6.88 -2.30 18.91
C SER A 171 8.11 -2.96 19.53
N VAL A 172 9.30 -2.59 19.03
CA VAL A 172 10.58 -3.05 19.59
C VAL A 172 10.68 -2.73 21.09
N ALA A 173 9.98 -1.69 21.55
CA ALA A 173 9.82 -1.37 22.97
C ALA A 173 9.06 -2.43 23.77
N ALA A 174 7.96 -2.98 23.24
CA ALA A 174 7.22 -4.05 23.91
C ALA A 174 8.09 -5.32 24.01
N ILE A 175 8.84 -5.64 22.97
CA ILE A 175 9.79 -6.77 22.96
C ILE A 175 10.94 -6.51 23.95
N GLY A 176 11.49 -5.29 23.95
CA GLY A 176 12.56 -4.88 24.86
C GLY A 176 12.14 -4.91 26.33
N LEU A 177 10.93 -4.43 26.66
CA LEU A 177 10.38 -4.47 28.01
C LEU A 177 10.09 -5.90 28.48
N LEU A 178 9.62 -6.78 27.60
CA LEU A 178 9.48 -8.22 27.90
C LEU A 178 10.85 -8.85 28.21
N ALA A 179 11.87 -8.57 27.40
CA ALA A 179 13.22 -9.09 27.62
C ALA A 179 13.83 -8.59 28.93
N VAL A 180 13.67 -7.30 29.26
CA VAL A 180 14.12 -6.72 30.53
C VAL A 180 13.36 -7.30 31.71
N GLY A 181 12.04 -7.48 31.60
CA GLY A 181 11.21 -8.10 32.61
C GLY A 181 11.62 -9.54 32.92
N MET A 182 11.93 -10.33 31.89
CA MET A 182 12.44 -11.70 32.06
C MET A 182 13.83 -11.74 32.71
N LEU A 183 14.74 -10.84 32.31
CA LEU A 183 16.08 -10.72 32.91
C LEU A 183 16.02 -10.27 34.38
N ALA A 184 15.15 -9.33 34.72
CA ALA A 184 14.94 -8.86 36.09
C ALA A 184 14.35 -9.97 36.98
N ARG A 185 13.44 -10.79 36.45
CA ARG A 185 12.85 -11.92 37.18
C ARG A 185 13.89 -13.00 37.50
N ARG A 186 14.83 -13.25 36.57
CA ARG A 186 15.89 -14.25 36.75
C ARG A 186 16.89 -13.88 37.85
N ARG A 187 17.08 -12.58 38.13
CA ARG A 187 17.95 -12.07 39.21
C ARG A 187 17.31 -12.09 40.60
N ARG A 188 16.00 -12.32 40.73
CA ARG A 188 15.31 -12.42 42.03
C ARG A 188 15.22 -13.86 42.57
N VAL A 189 15.56 -14.85 41.76
CA VAL A 189 15.43 -16.28 42.10
C VAL A 189 16.81 -16.91 42.42
N LEU A 190 17.88 -16.13 42.33
CA LEU A 190 19.23 -16.47 42.82
C LEU A 190 19.54 -15.59 44.03
#